data_AF-A0A2R6GDN2-F1
#
_entry.id   AF-A0A2R6GDN2-F1
#
_cell.length_a   1.000
_cell.length_b   1.000
_cell.length_c   1.000
_cell.angle_alpha   90.00
_cell.angle_beta   90.00
_cell.angle_gamma   90.00
#
_symmetry.space_group_name_H-M   'P 1'
#
loop_
_entity.id
_entity.type
_entity.pdbx_description
1 polymer ?
#
loop_
_entity_poly.entity_id
_entity_poly.type
_entity_poly.pdbx_seq_one_letter_code
_entity_poly.pdbx_strand_id
1 'polypeptide(L)'
;MVIIEEVDQLEQPDTLYDLARTRGLTLVLIANHENRFYNRLDERLASRLRSANSVRFDAYGDDTLVSILEDRVRWGLHDDAVTAEQLEQITDVAAGDAWVAIKTLQAAARQARHQQTDRITDEMVEAALPEAKIEVRKKSLDRLNEHQQTLYEIITEREVVKPQTLYTEYRDRIGDPKSERMLRNYLRKLEQYNLIEAEGQTRGRTYRVV
;
A
#
# COMPACT_ATOMS: atom_id res chain seq x y z
N MET A 1 7.11 21.48 10.79
CA MET A 1 6.04 20.58 10.31
C MET A 1 6.52 19.15 10.51
N VAL A 2 5.68 18.29 11.07
CA VAL A 2 5.97 16.87 11.27
C VAL A 2 4.88 16.07 10.56
N ILE A 3 5.29 15.14 9.71
CA ILE A 3 4.42 14.22 8.99
C ILE A 3 4.58 12.85 9.62
N ILE A 4 3.47 12.24 10.04
CA ILE A 4 3.46 10.89 10.60
C ILE A 4 2.63 10.03 9.67
N GLU A 5 3.31 9.12 8.99
CA GLU A 5 2.68 8.10 8.16
C GLU A 5 2.20 6.91 9.00
N GLU A 6 1.12 6.26 8.57
CA GLU A 6 0.55 5.08 9.22
C GLU A 6 0.28 5.28 10.72
N VAL A 7 -0.21 6.48 11.08
CA VAL A 7 -0.41 6.89 12.48
C VAL A 7 -1.34 5.93 13.25
N ASP A 8 -2.25 5.25 12.55
CA ASP A 8 -3.16 4.25 13.11
C ASP A 8 -2.45 2.95 13.54
N GLN A 9 -1.16 2.80 13.23
CA GLN A 9 -0.32 1.66 13.58
C GLN A 9 0.67 1.91 14.72
N LEU A 10 0.93 3.17 15.11
CA LEU A 10 1.89 3.54 16.17
C LEU A 10 1.79 2.64 17.40
N GLU A 11 2.93 2.12 17.88
CA GLU A 11 2.95 1.23 19.05
C GLU A 11 2.52 1.95 20.33
N GLN A 12 2.93 3.21 20.47
CA GLN A 12 2.70 4.07 21.63
C GLN A 12 1.97 5.35 21.19
N PRO A 13 0.61 5.33 21.15
CA PRO A 13 -0.19 6.50 20.76
C PRO A 13 0.05 7.72 21.66
N ASP A 14 0.47 7.50 22.91
CA ASP A 14 0.76 8.56 23.88
C ASP A 14 1.87 9.50 23.40
N THR A 15 2.78 9.04 22.53
CA THR A 15 3.81 9.92 21.93
C THR A 15 3.22 11.02 21.06
N LEU A 16 2.03 10.82 20.47
CA LEU A 16 1.31 11.86 19.73
C LEU A 16 0.84 12.99 20.65
N TYR A 17 0.65 12.70 21.94
CA TYR A 17 0.18 13.66 22.91
C TYR A 17 1.19 14.79 23.12
N ASP A 18 2.47 14.43 23.25
CA ASP A 18 3.56 15.38 23.45
C ASP A 18 3.77 16.23 22.20
N LEU A 19 3.70 15.59 21.02
CA LEU A 19 3.79 16.27 19.74
C LEU A 19 2.62 17.25 19.54
N ALA A 20 1.39 16.83 19.83
CA ALA A 20 0.20 17.66 19.68
C ALA A 20 0.15 18.85 20.66
N ARG A 21 0.94 18.82 21.74
CA ARG A 21 1.05 19.91 22.72
C ARG A 21 2.22 20.87 22.45
N THR A 22 3.12 20.50 21.55
CA THR A 22 4.30 21.30 21.23
C THR A 22 3.89 22.53 20.43
N ARG A 23 4.14 23.73 20.98
CA ARG A 23 3.85 24.99 20.29
C ARG A 23 4.74 25.16 19.06
N GLY A 24 4.18 25.71 17.99
CA GLY A 24 4.90 25.90 16.72
C GLY A 24 5.03 24.62 15.88
N LEU A 25 4.41 23.51 16.29
CA LEU A 25 4.40 22.27 15.54
C LEU A 25 3.10 22.13 14.72
N THR A 26 3.23 22.04 13.40
CA THR A 26 2.13 21.57 12.53
C THR A 26 2.25 20.05 12.36
N LEU A 27 1.20 19.32 12.73
CA LEU A 27 1.09 17.88 12.54
C LEU A 27 0.27 17.56 11.29
N VAL A 28 0.82 16.71 10.44
CA VAL A 28 0.09 16.04 9.35
C VAL A 28 0.07 14.56 9.68
N LEU A 29 -1.11 14.04 9.95
CA LEU A 29 -1.30 12.65 10.35
C LEU A 29 -1.93 11.89 9.18
N ILE A 30 -1.27 10.85 8.70
CA ILE A 30 -1.75 10.03 7.60
C ILE A 30 -2.14 8.67 8.19
N ALA A 31 -3.42 8.33 8.08
CA ALA A 31 -4.00 7.09 8.58
C ALA A 31 -4.72 6.35 7.45
N ASN A 32 -4.60 5.04 7.43
CA ASN A 32 -5.35 4.22 6.46
C ASN A 32 -6.79 3.96 6.94
N HIS A 33 -7.02 4.00 8.25
CA HIS A 33 -8.34 3.80 8.85
C HIS A 33 -8.61 4.79 9.98
N GLU A 34 -9.39 5.83 9.68
CA GLU A 34 -9.75 6.90 10.62
C GLU A 34 -10.36 6.37 11.93
N ASN A 35 -11.36 5.48 11.83
CA ASN A 35 -12.01 4.90 13.01
C ASN A 35 -11.03 4.17 13.93
N ARG A 36 -10.08 3.44 13.34
CA ARG A 36 -9.07 2.69 14.09
C ARG A 36 -8.10 3.64 14.80
N PHE A 37 -7.72 4.72 14.13
CA PHE A 37 -6.89 5.76 14.72
C PHE A 37 -7.56 6.33 15.98
N TYR A 38 -8.80 6.82 15.86
CA TYR A 38 -9.51 7.41 17.00
C TYR A 38 -9.79 6.44 18.13
N ASN A 39 -10.08 5.16 17.83
CA ASN A 39 -10.33 4.15 18.86
C ASN A 39 -9.11 3.83 19.74
N ARG A 40 -7.90 4.23 19.33
CA ARG A 40 -6.66 4.01 20.09
C ARG A 40 -6.27 5.21 20.95
N LEU A 41 -6.94 6.34 20.79
CA LEU A 41 -6.65 7.58 21.49
C LEU A 41 -7.51 7.72 22.72
N ASP A 42 -6.99 8.38 23.74
CA ASP A 42 -7.81 8.82 24.87
C ASP A 42 -8.85 9.87 24.41
N GLU A 43 -9.91 10.04 25.18
CA GLU A 43 -11.03 10.92 24.80
C GLU A 43 -10.59 12.38 24.59
N ARG A 44 -9.56 12.83 25.32
CA ARG A 44 -9.03 14.19 25.26
C ARG A 44 -8.24 14.45 23.97
N LEU A 45 -7.34 13.55 23.59
CA LEU A 45 -6.55 13.64 22.36
C LEU A 45 -7.44 13.41 21.14
N ALA A 46 -8.36 12.44 21.22
CA ALA A 46 -9.34 12.19 20.18
C ALA A 46 -10.23 13.41 19.91
N SER A 47 -10.73 14.08 20.96
CA SER A 47 -11.52 15.31 20.82
C SER A 47 -10.74 16.44 20.13
N ARG A 48 -9.47 16.65 20.51
CA ARG A 48 -8.61 17.64 19.86
C ARG A 48 -8.35 17.32 18.40
N LEU A 49 -8.03 16.08 18.08
CA LEU A 49 -7.73 15.69 16.70
C LEU A 49 -8.99 15.64 15.82
N ARG A 50 -10.16 15.31 16.38
CA ARG A 50 -11.45 15.43 15.67
C ARG A 50 -11.80 16.87 15.28
N SER A 51 -11.26 17.85 16.00
CA SER A 51 -11.41 19.26 15.62
C SER A 51 -10.42 19.71 14.54
N ALA A 52 -9.46 18.86 14.15
CA ALA A 52 -8.57 19.12 13.03
C ALA A 52 -9.27 18.82 11.70
N ASN A 53 -8.82 19.48 10.63
CA ASN A 53 -9.31 19.20 9.29
C ASN A 53 -8.90 17.79 8.85
N SER A 54 -9.86 16.92 8.57
CA SER A 54 -9.61 15.61 7.95
C SER A 54 -9.88 15.68 6.45
N VAL A 55 -9.01 15.04 5.69
CA VAL A 55 -9.19 14.81 4.25
C VAL A 55 -9.21 13.31 4.05
N ARG A 56 -10.31 12.80 3.48
CA ARG A 56 -10.46 11.39 3.18
C ARG A 56 -10.10 11.15 1.71
N PHE A 57 -9.24 10.17 1.49
CA PHE A 57 -8.88 9.69 0.16
C PHE A 57 -9.53 8.33 -0.03
N ASP A 58 -10.43 8.25 -1.01
CA ASP A 58 -10.97 6.97 -1.47
C ASP A 58 -10.06 6.39 -2.56
N ALA A 59 -10.26 5.12 -2.93
CA ALA A 59 -9.54 4.53 -4.05
C ALA A 59 -9.74 5.36 -5.33
N TYR A 60 -8.71 5.42 -6.17
CA TYR A 60 -8.83 6.11 -7.44
C TYR A 60 -9.85 5.40 -8.31
N GLY A 61 -10.85 6.14 -8.79
CA GLY A 61 -11.66 5.70 -9.91
C GLY A 61 -10.81 5.71 -11.19
N ASP A 62 -11.25 4.94 -12.19
CA ASP A 62 -10.52 4.75 -13.44
C ASP A 62 -10.22 6.10 -14.12
N ASP A 63 -11.21 7.01 -14.19
CA ASP A 63 -11.03 8.37 -14.72
C ASP A 63 -9.91 9.15 -14.02
N THR A 64 -9.77 8.97 -12.70
CA THR A 64 -8.71 9.66 -11.95
C THR A 64 -7.35 9.05 -12.22
N LEU A 65 -7.27 7.72 -12.33
CA LEU A 65 -6.03 7.06 -12.74
C LEU A 65 -5.60 7.48 -14.14
N VAL A 66 -6.54 7.57 -15.09
CA VAL A 66 -6.26 8.05 -16.46
C VAL A 66 -5.68 9.46 -16.38
N SER A 67 -6.29 10.38 -15.64
CA SER A 67 -5.77 11.75 -15.48
C SER A 67 -4.35 11.79 -14.89
N ILE A 68 -4.05 10.91 -13.93
CA ILE A 68 -2.71 10.80 -13.34
C ILE A 68 -1.72 10.32 -14.41
N LEU A 69 -2.08 9.34 -15.23
CA LEU A 69 -1.23 8.83 -16.29
C LEU A 69 -1.04 9.88 -17.40
N GLU A 70 -2.09 10.59 -17.82
CA GLU A 70 -2.01 11.68 -18.79
C GLU A 70 -1.01 12.75 -18.35
N ASP A 71 -1.03 13.14 -17.08
CA ASP A 71 -0.03 14.05 -16.51
C ASP A 71 1.39 13.45 -16.63
N ARG A 72 1.58 12.15 -16.35
CA ARG A 72 2.90 11.50 -16.51
C ARG A 72 3.35 11.43 -17.96
N VAL A 73 2.43 11.20 -18.90
CA VAL A 73 2.71 11.20 -20.34
C VAL A 73 3.17 12.58 -20.76
N ARG A 74 2.40 13.61 -20.43
CA ARG A 74 2.69 15.01 -20.78
C ARG A 74 4.08 15.47 -20.34
N TRP A 75 4.54 15.06 -19.16
CA TRP A 75 5.84 15.46 -18.62
C TRP A 75 6.98 14.48 -18.93
N GLY A 76 6.67 13.26 -19.38
CA GLY A 76 7.61 12.14 -19.41
C GLY A 76 7.80 11.45 -20.76
N LEU A 77 6.88 11.66 -21.71
CA LEU A 77 6.89 11.03 -23.03
C LEU A 77 6.75 12.09 -24.13
N HIS A 78 7.12 11.69 -25.35
CA HIS A 78 6.86 12.51 -26.53
C HIS A 78 5.38 12.53 -26.87
N ASP A 79 4.94 13.56 -27.59
CA ASP A 79 3.57 13.63 -28.11
C ASP A 79 3.25 12.38 -28.94
N ASP A 80 2.02 11.88 -28.84
CA ASP A 80 1.52 10.69 -29.56
C ASP A 80 2.23 9.36 -29.25
N ALA A 81 3.07 9.31 -28.20
CA ALA A 81 3.78 8.10 -27.77
C ALA A 81 2.84 7.04 -27.18
N VAL A 82 1.67 7.43 -26.68
CA VAL A 82 0.65 6.54 -26.09
C VAL A 82 -0.74 7.05 -26.45
N THR A 83 -1.70 6.15 -26.63
CA THR A 83 -3.09 6.50 -26.94
C THR A 83 -3.94 6.56 -25.66
N ALA A 84 -5.09 7.23 -25.72
CA ALA A 84 -6.04 7.23 -24.61
C ALA A 84 -6.54 5.80 -24.27
N GLU A 85 -6.83 4.98 -25.28
CA GLU A 85 -7.23 3.58 -25.12
C GLU A 85 -6.17 2.75 -24.38
N GLN A 86 -4.89 3.00 -24.63
CA GLN A 86 -3.80 2.35 -23.88
C GLN A 86 -3.73 2.79 -22.43
N LEU A 87 -4.04 4.06 -22.13
CA LEU A 87 -4.12 4.53 -20.75
C LEU A 87 -5.29 3.88 -20.02
N GLU A 88 -6.46 3.79 -20.66
CA GLU A 88 -7.63 3.09 -20.13
C GLU A 88 -7.32 1.60 -19.89
N GLN A 89 -6.65 0.94 -20.83
CA GLN A 89 -6.21 -0.45 -20.67
C GLN A 89 -5.30 -0.62 -19.44
N ILE A 90 -4.36 0.31 -19.22
CA ILE A 90 -3.49 0.29 -18.04
C ILE A 90 -4.29 0.47 -16.75
N THR A 91 -5.29 1.35 -16.74
CA THR A 91 -6.10 1.61 -15.54
C THR A 91 -6.99 0.43 -15.17
N ASP A 92 -7.62 -0.18 -16.17
CA ASP A 92 -8.51 -1.35 -15.98
C ASP A 92 -7.77 -2.50 -15.31
N VAL A 93 -6.55 -2.80 -15.78
CA VAL A 93 -5.74 -3.90 -15.23
C VAL A 93 -5.08 -3.56 -13.90
N ALA A 94 -4.92 -2.28 -13.59
CA ALA A 94 -4.39 -1.80 -12.32
C ALA A 94 -5.43 -1.82 -11.19
N ALA A 95 -6.73 -1.89 -11.53
CA ALA A 95 -7.83 -2.05 -10.58
C ALA A 95 -7.78 -1.06 -9.40
N GLY A 96 -7.56 0.23 -9.70
CA GLY A 96 -7.47 1.29 -8.68
C GLY A 96 -6.07 1.51 -8.07
N ASP A 97 -5.09 0.66 -8.36
CA ASP A 97 -3.71 0.82 -7.86
C ASP A 97 -2.89 1.75 -8.78
N ALA A 98 -2.81 3.02 -8.39
CA ALA A 98 -2.03 4.02 -9.12
C ALA A 98 -0.55 3.67 -9.26
N TRP A 99 0.03 2.91 -8.33
CA TRP A 99 1.43 2.56 -8.39
C TRP A 99 1.68 1.48 -9.44
N VAL A 100 0.79 0.48 -9.50
CA VAL A 100 0.78 -0.50 -10.60
C VAL A 100 0.58 0.20 -11.94
N ALA A 101 -0.42 1.08 -12.06
CA ALA A 101 -0.68 1.82 -13.30
C ALA A 101 0.55 2.62 -13.80
N ILE A 102 1.15 3.43 -12.91
CA ILE A 102 2.34 4.22 -13.24
C ILE A 102 3.52 3.32 -13.61
N LYS A 103 3.68 2.18 -12.91
CA LYS A 103 4.77 1.24 -13.17
C LYS A 103 4.60 0.51 -14.49
N THR A 104 3.38 0.16 -14.86
CA THR A 104 3.05 -0.42 -16.18
C THR A 104 3.40 0.57 -17.28
N LEU A 105 2.98 1.84 -17.17
CA LEU A 105 3.35 2.87 -18.15
C LEU A 105 4.87 3.04 -18.27
N GLN A 106 5.59 3.07 -17.15
CA GLN A 106 7.06 3.16 -17.14
C GLN A 106 7.73 1.96 -17.81
N ALA A 107 7.26 0.74 -17.53
CA ALA A 107 7.80 -0.47 -18.12
C ALA A 107 7.52 -0.52 -19.63
N ALA A 108 6.31 -0.17 -20.07
CA ALA A 108 5.95 -0.09 -21.49
C ALA A 108 6.79 0.95 -22.24
N ALA A 109 6.95 2.15 -21.67
CA ALA A 109 7.80 3.19 -22.24
C ALA A 109 9.28 2.77 -22.32
N ARG A 110 9.77 2.03 -21.32
CA ARG A 110 11.14 1.48 -21.34
C ARG A 110 11.29 0.42 -22.43
N GLN A 111 10.28 -0.42 -22.64
CA GLN A 111 10.27 -1.41 -23.71
C GLN A 111 10.27 -0.74 -25.10
N ALA A 112 9.44 0.29 -25.30
CA ALA A 112 9.44 1.09 -26.53
C ALA A 112 10.83 1.67 -26.83
N ARG A 113 11.48 2.26 -25.81
CA ARG A 113 12.85 2.77 -25.91
C ARG A 113 13.87 1.68 -26.26
N HIS A 114 13.77 0.50 -25.66
CA HIS A 114 14.65 -0.63 -25.99
C HIS A 114 14.48 -1.13 -27.43
N GLN A 115 13.24 -1.09 -27.94
CA GLN A 115 12.92 -1.46 -29.32
C GLN A 115 13.14 -0.31 -30.32
N GLN A 116 13.62 0.84 -29.85
CA GLN A 116 13.85 2.05 -30.66
C GLN A 116 12.62 2.50 -31.42
N THR A 117 11.43 2.34 -30.82
CA THR A 117 10.17 2.89 -31.32
C THR A 117 9.77 4.11 -30.50
N ASP A 118 9.20 5.10 -31.16
CA ASP A 118 8.69 6.32 -30.54
C ASP A 118 7.26 6.14 -30.00
N ARG A 119 6.61 5.01 -30.30
CA ARG A 119 5.24 4.70 -29.86
C ARG A 119 5.20 3.41 -29.04
N ILE A 120 4.42 3.46 -27.97
CA ILE A 120 4.03 2.31 -27.16
C ILE A 120 2.93 1.57 -27.93
N THR A 121 3.06 0.25 -28.02
CA THR A 121 2.02 -0.61 -28.62
C THR A 121 1.25 -1.33 -27.52
N ASP A 122 0.07 -1.86 -27.86
CA ASP A 122 -0.79 -2.58 -26.91
C ASP A 122 -0.08 -3.83 -26.37
N GLU A 123 0.72 -4.49 -27.22
CA GLU A 123 1.54 -5.64 -26.79
C GLU A 123 2.61 -5.24 -25.77
N MET A 124 3.13 -4.01 -25.82
CA MET A 124 4.06 -3.52 -24.81
C MET A 124 3.36 -3.25 -23.49
N VAL A 125 2.13 -2.73 -23.53
CA VAL A 125 1.30 -2.52 -22.33
C VAL A 125 1.00 -3.85 -21.67
N GLU A 126 0.55 -4.85 -22.44
CA GLU A 126 0.26 -6.19 -21.95
C GLU A 126 1.51 -6.87 -21.37
N ALA A 127 2.65 -6.78 -22.07
CA ALA A 127 3.91 -7.36 -21.61
C ALA A 127 4.50 -6.64 -20.38
N ALA A 128 4.23 -5.34 -20.21
CA ALA A 128 4.73 -4.54 -19.10
C ALA A 128 4.01 -4.83 -17.79
N LEU A 129 2.75 -5.29 -17.83
CA LEU A 129 1.93 -5.45 -16.63
C LEU A 129 2.49 -6.48 -15.63
N PRO A 130 2.87 -7.71 -16.02
CA PRO A 130 3.46 -8.67 -15.09
C PRO A 130 4.75 -8.14 -14.45
N GLU A 131 5.60 -7.47 -15.25
CA GLU A 131 6.84 -6.87 -14.74
C GLU A 131 6.55 -5.77 -13.72
N ALA A 132 5.60 -4.89 -14.02
CA ALA A 132 5.18 -3.81 -13.12
C ALA A 132 4.68 -4.36 -11.78
N LYS A 133 3.84 -5.40 -11.79
CA LYS A 133 3.35 -6.07 -10.57
C LYS A 133 4.50 -6.65 -9.75
N ILE A 134 5.48 -7.27 -10.40
CA ILE A 134 6.67 -7.82 -9.73
C ILE A 134 7.51 -6.68 -9.11
N GLU A 135 7.74 -5.57 -9.82
CA GLU A 135 8.52 -4.44 -9.31
C GLU A 135 7.82 -3.78 -8.12
N VAL A 136 6.51 -3.54 -8.23
CA VAL A 136 5.65 -3.03 -7.15
C VAL A 136 5.77 -3.92 -5.92
N ARG A 137 5.53 -5.23 -6.09
CA ARG A 137 5.62 -6.21 -5.01
C ARG A 137 7.00 -6.22 -4.37
N LYS A 138 8.07 -6.24 -5.17
CA LYS A 138 9.44 -6.25 -4.65
C LYS A 138 9.73 -5.01 -3.80
N LYS A 139 9.36 -3.83 -4.29
CA LYS A 139 9.55 -2.59 -3.54
C LYS A 139 8.69 -2.51 -2.28
N SER A 140 7.50 -3.14 -2.28
CA SER A 140 6.71 -3.32 -1.06
C SER A 140 7.41 -4.25 -0.05
N LEU A 141 8.03 -5.34 -0.52
CA LEU A 141 8.81 -6.26 0.30
C LEU A 141 10.04 -5.59 0.92
N ASP A 142 10.76 -4.77 0.15
CA ASP A 142 11.96 -4.04 0.63
C ASP A 142 11.65 -3.04 1.77
N ARG A 143 10.37 -2.69 1.98
CA ARG A 143 9.90 -1.79 3.04
C ARG A 143 9.45 -2.51 4.31
N LEU A 144 9.40 -3.85 4.28
CA LEU A 144 8.95 -4.62 5.43
C LEU A 144 9.99 -4.60 6.55
N ASN A 145 9.52 -4.49 7.79
CA ASN A 145 10.36 -4.78 8.94
C ASN A 145 10.49 -6.30 9.16
N GLU A 146 11.42 -6.70 10.02
CA GLU A 146 11.71 -8.11 10.34
C GLU A 146 10.44 -8.91 10.66
N HIS A 147 9.56 -8.39 11.52
CA HIS A 147 8.33 -9.09 11.88
C HIS A 147 7.36 -9.28 10.70
N GLN A 148 7.22 -8.27 9.85
CA GLN A 148 6.36 -8.33 8.67
C GLN A 148 6.92 -9.31 7.64
N GLN A 149 8.24 -9.30 7.45
CA GLN A 149 8.92 -10.22 6.55
C GLN A 149 8.74 -11.67 7.01
N THR A 150 8.95 -11.97 8.30
CA THR A 150 8.72 -13.32 8.83
C THR A 150 7.28 -13.77 8.66
N LEU A 151 6.30 -12.89 8.89
CA LEU A 151 4.89 -13.23 8.66
C LEU A 151 4.61 -13.55 7.19
N TYR A 152 5.14 -12.74 6.28
CA TYR A 152 5.00 -12.96 4.84
C TYR A 152 5.64 -14.29 4.40
N GLU A 153 6.82 -14.62 4.92
CA GLU A 153 7.51 -15.89 4.66
C GLU A 153 6.69 -17.10 5.12
N ILE A 154 6.14 -17.07 6.35
CA ILE A 154 5.29 -18.16 6.87
C ILE A 154 4.04 -18.35 5.98
N ILE A 155 3.39 -17.27 5.56
CA ILE A 155 2.20 -17.35 4.69
C ILE A 155 2.59 -17.91 3.32
N THR A 156 3.75 -17.51 2.78
CA THR A 156 4.28 -18.00 1.50
C THR A 156 4.56 -19.50 1.55
N GLU A 157 5.19 -19.99 2.63
CA GLU A 157 5.52 -21.42 2.78
C GLU A 157 4.30 -22.32 2.93
N ARG A 158 3.21 -21.80 3.50
CA ARG A 158 1.99 -22.59 3.76
C ARG A 158 0.92 -22.48 2.69
N GLU A 159 1.08 -21.57 1.74
CA GLU A 159 0.09 -21.14 0.73
C GLU A 159 -1.18 -20.51 1.35
N VAL A 160 -1.81 -21.18 2.32
CA VAL A 160 -2.97 -20.71 3.08
C VAL A 160 -2.77 -21.03 4.57
N VAL A 161 -2.86 -20.01 5.44
CA VAL A 161 -2.63 -20.18 6.89
C VAL A 161 -3.68 -19.50 7.76
N LYS A 162 -4.06 -20.16 8.86
CA LYS A 162 -4.99 -19.61 9.86
C LYS A 162 -4.24 -18.72 10.86
N PRO A 163 -4.88 -17.68 11.43
CA PRO A 163 -4.26 -16.76 12.39
C PRO A 163 -3.55 -17.44 13.55
N GLN A 164 -4.13 -18.50 14.11
CA GLN A 164 -3.56 -19.19 15.27
C GLN A 164 -2.29 -19.95 14.90
N THR A 165 -2.29 -20.69 13.77
CA THR A 165 -1.11 -21.37 13.24
C THR A 165 -0.01 -20.38 12.89
N LEU A 166 -0.38 -19.29 12.22
CA LEU A 166 0.53 -18.21 11.84
C LEU A 166 1.21 -17.58 13.07
N TYR A 167 0.46 -17.34 14.14
CA TYR A 167 1.03 -16.77 15.36
C TYR A 167 1.99 -17.74 16.07
N THR A 168 1.66 -19.02 16.12
CA THR A 168 2.56 -20.04 16.70
C THR A 168 3.90 -20.04 15.97
N GLU A 169 3.89 -20.14 14.64
CA GLU A 169 5.14 -20.19 13.87
C GLU A 169 5.91 -18.87 13.88
N TYR A 170 5.21 -17.74 13.89
CA TYR A 170 5.85 -16.44 14.06
C TYR A 170 6.63 -16.37 15.37
N ARG A 171 6.06 -16.88 16.47
CA ARG A 171 6.74 -16.91 17.77
C ARG A 171 7.94 -17.83 17.79
N ASP A 172 7.91 -18.91 17.03
CA ASP A 172 9.01 -19.86 16.97
C ASP A 172 10.20 -19.32 16.15
N ARG A 173 9.95 -18.37 15.22
CA ARG A 173 10.98 -17.77 14.34
C ARG A 173 11.55 -16.46 14.83
N ILE A 174 10.83 -15.71 15.68
CA ILE A 174 11.24 -14.38 16.16
C ILE A 174 11.69 -14.45 17.62
N GLY A 175 12.85 -13.88 17.92
CA GLY A 175 13.38 -13.81 19.29
C GLY A 175 12.61 -12.90 20.25
N ASP A 176 12.04 -11.80 19.76
CA ASP A 176 11.17 -10.87 20.52
C ASP A 176 9.75 -10.80 19.91
N PRO A 177 8.91 -11.83 20.12
CA PRO A 177 7.64 -11.92 19.45
C PRO A 177 6.66 -10.84 19.96
N LYS A 178 6.05 -10.12 19.03
CA LYS A 178 5.02 -9.14 19.36
C LYS A 178 3.68 -9.82 19.64
N SER A 179 2.84 -9.14 20.42
CA SER A 179 1.48 -9.61 20.73
C SER A 179 0.65 -9.90 19.48
N GLU A 180 -0.36 -10.79 19.58
CA GLU A 180 -1.32 -11.03 18.50
C GLU A 180 -2.00 -9.74 17.99
N ARG A 181 -2.19 -8.76 18.88
CA ARG A 181 -2.73 -7.45 18.51
C ARG A 181 -1.83 -6.72 17.51
N MET A 182 -0.52 -6.75 17.76
CA MET A 182 0.49 -6.16 16.87
C MET A 182 0.62 -6.96 15.57
N LEU A 183 0.51 -8.29 15.64
CA LEU A 183 0.49 -9.14 14.45
C LEU A 183 -0.64 -8.75 13.49
N ARG A 184 -1.84 -8.49 14.02
CA ARG A 184 -2.96 -7.99 13.20
C ARG A 184 -2.65 -6.64 12.55
N ASN A 185 -1.77 -5.82 13.12
CA ASN A 185 -1.35 -4.58 12.48
C ASN A 185 -0.40 -4.87 11.32
N TYR A 186 0.58 -5.76 11.52
CA TYR A 186 1.50 -6.18 10.47
C TYR A 186 0.80 -6.89 9.31
N LEU A 187 -0.12 -7.82 9.58
CA LEU A 187 -0.91 -8.51 8.55
C LEU A 187 -1.74 -7.53 7.73
N ARG A 188 -2.34 -6.52 8.36
CA ARG A 188 -3.04 -5.47 7.64
C ARG A 188 -2.12 -4.65 6.75
N LYS A 189 -0.87 -4.42 7.15
CA LYS A 189 0.11 -3.74 6.30
C LYS A 189 0.49 -4.60 5.09
N LEU A 190 0.62 -5.91 5.28
CA LEU A 190 0.82 -6.85 4.17
C LEU A 190 -0.39 -6.88 3.22
N GLU A 191 -1.62 -6.85 3.75
CA GLU A 191 -2.86 -6.72 2.95
C GLU A 191 -2.86 -5.38 2.17
N GLN A 192 -2.51 -4.27 2.84
CA GLN A 192 -2.44 -2.94 2.21
C GLN A 192 -1.38 -2.83 1.12
N TYR A 193 -0.29 -3.59 1.23
CA TYR A 193 0.75 -3.64 0.21
C TYR A 193 0.43 -4.63 -0.92
N ASN A 194 -0.79 -5.18 -0.95
CA ASN A 194 -1.22 -6.22 -1.89
C ASN A 194 -0.25 -7.42 -1.91
N LEU A 195 0.35 -7.74 -0.76
CA LEU A 195 1.28 -8.87 -0.61
C LEU A 195 0.54 -10.14 -0.17
N ILE A 196 -0.54 -9.97 0.59
CA ILE A 196 -1.39 -11.06 1.06
C ILE A 196 -2.86 -10.67 0.95
N GLU A 197 -3.72 -11.67 0.89
CA GLU A 197 -5.17 -11.55 0.98
C GLU A 197 -5.69 -12.26 2.22
N ALA A 198 -6.71 -11.69 2.86
CA ALA A 198 -7.46 -12.33 3.92
C ALA A 198 -8.83 -12.81 3.43
N GLU A 199 -9.06 -14.12 3.48
CA GLU A 199 -10.34 -14.72 3.12
C GLU A 199 -11.11 -15.15 4.37
N GLY A 200 -12.44 -15.02 4.35
CA GLY A 200 -13.32 -15.44 5.44
C GLY A 200 -13.46 -14.45 6.60
N GLN A 201 -14.46 -14.71 7.45
CA GLN A 201 -14.78 -13.85 8.61
C GLN A 201 -14.55 -14.59 9.94
N THR A 202 -14.13 -13.81 10.96
CA THR A 202 -14.04 -14.24 12.36
C THR A 202 -13.23 -15.53 12.55
N ARG A 203 -13.89 -16.69 12.75
CA ARG A 203 -13.24 -18.00 12.98
C ARG A 203 -12.76 -18.68 11.69
N GLY A 204 -13.26 -18.25 10.54
CA GLY A 204 -12.89 -18.77 9.22
C GLY A 204 -11.80 -17.96 8.53
N ARG A 205 -11.21 -16.94 9.18
CA ARG A 205 -10.22 -16.08 8.54
C ARG A 205 -8.95 -16.88 8.21
N THR A 206 -8.51 -16.82 6.96
CA THR A 206 -7.24 -17.38 6.46
C THR A 206 -6.47 -16.32 5.69
N TYR A 207 -5.16 -16.44 5.67
CA TYR A 207 -4.27 -15.58 4.90
C TYR A 207 -3.59 -16.38 3.82
N ARG A 208 -3.49 -15.80 2.62
CA ARG A 208 -2.76 -16.36 1.48
C ARG A 208 -1.97 -15.27 0.78
N VAL A 209 -0.96 -15.65 0.01
CA VAL A 209 -0.20 -14.72 -0.82
C VAL A 209 -0.97 -14.38 -2.10
N VAL A 210 -0.83 -13.13 -2.58
CA VAL A 210 -1.37 -12.66 -3.87
C VAL A 210 -0.48 -13.06 -5.04
#